data_AF-A0A9R1GGT3-F1
#
_entry.id   AF-A0A9R1GGT3-F1
#
_cell.length_a   1.000
_cell.length_b   1.000
_cell.length_c   1.000
_cell.angle_alpha   90.00
_cell.angle_beta   90.00
_cell.angle_gamma   90.00
#
_symmetry.space_group_name_H-M   'P 1'
#
loop_
_entity.id
_entity.type
_entity.pdbx_description
1 polymer ?
#
loop_
_entity_poly.entity_id
_entity_poly.type
_entity_poly.pdbx_seq_one_letter_code
_entity_poly.pdbx_strand_id
1 'polypeptide(L)'
;MTMVVMLMRKRRPLARFDNLAALLLLAPLTVAQPLPWQLCDTTAGNYTEGSAYQANIRVLASGFPRNASASPALFAKGSAGTAPDVVYALALCRGDTNASSCAACGATAFQNAQQLCAFNMRATMFDNPC
;
A
#
# COMPACT_ATOMS: atom_id res chain seq x y z
N MET A 1 5.14 -16.30 -1.41
CA MET A 1 4.58 -15.52 -0.27
C MET A 1 4.72 -14.05 -0.64
N THR A 2 3.59 -13.37 -0.87
CA THR A 2 3.50 -12.18 -1.72
C THR A 2 3.42 -10.89 -0.90
N MET A 3 4.16 -9.83 -1.25
CA MET A 3 3.87 -8.45 -0.81
C MET A 3 2.71 -7.96 -1.68
N VAL A 4 1.53 -7.78 -1.09
CA VAL A 4 0.34 -7.28 -1.76
C VAL A 4 0.10 -5.85 -1.29
N VAL A 5 0.58 -4.88 -2.07
CA VAL A 5 0.05 -3.52 -2.03
C VAL A 5 -1.26 -3.56 -2.82
N MET A 6 -2.36 -3.84 -2.11
CA MET A 6 -3.70 -3.75 -2.65
C MET A 6 -4.28 -2.39 -2.27
N LEU A 7 -4.79 -1.67 -3.27
CA LEU A 7 -5.46 -0.40 -3.10
C LEU A 7 -6.90 -0.44 -3.61
N MET A 8 -7.73 0.35 -2.92
CA MET A 8 -8.96 1.02 -3.36
C MET A 8 -10.13 0.08 -3.80
N ARG A 9 -11.41 0.31 -3.49
CA ARG A 9 -12.17 1.43 -2.92
C ARG A 9 -13.53 0.86 -2.49
N LYS A 10 -14.05 1.28 -1.34
CA LYS A 10 -15.39 0.90 -0.84
C LYS A 10 -16.47 1.53 -1.74
N ARG A 11 -17.26 0.70 -2.44
CA ARG A 11 -18.59 1.09 -2.98
C ARG A 11 -19.65 0.30 -2.22
N ARG A 12 -20.47 0.97 -1.40
CA ARG A 12 -21.73 0.43 -0.87
C ARG A 12 -22.88 1.02 -1.69
N PRO A 13 -23.77 0.22 -2.31
CA PRO A 13 -25.05 0.74 -2.77
C PRO A 13 -26.06 0.77 -1.62
N LEU A 14 -26.96 1.75 -1.73
CA LEU A 14 -27.89 2.26 -0.73
C LEU A 14 -28.82 1.20 -0.14
N ALA A 15 -28.98 1.22 1.18
CA ALA A 15 -30.18 0.67 1.79
C ALA A 15 -31.28 1.73 1.76
N ARG A 16 -32.39 1.41 1.08
CA ARG A 16 -33.64 2.19 1.05
C ARG A 16 -34.44 1.76 2.28
N PHE A 17 -34.70 2.68 3.20
CA PHE A 17 -35.61 2.42 4.33
C PHE A 17 -36.60 3.58 4.44
N ASP A 18 -37.86 3.26 4.14
CA ASP A 18 -39.01 4.14 4.33
C ASP A 18 -39.28 4.35 5.83
N ASN A 19 -39.24 5.62 6.23
CA ASN A 19 -40.04 6.35 7.21
C ASN A 19 -40.25 5.88 8.68
N LEU A 20 -39.94 6.86 9.57
CA LEU A 20 -40.63 7.25 10.82
C LEU A 20 -40.34 6.51 12.14
N ALA A 21 -39.12 6.73 12.67
CA ALA A 21 -38.88 7.08 14.08
C ALA A 21 -37.42 7.58 14.21
N ALA A 22 -37.23 8.90 14.29
CA ALA A 22 -35.91 9.52 14.38
C ALA A 22 -35.34 9.40 15.81
N LEU A 23 -34.84 8.23 16.18
CA LEU A 23 -33.88 8.11 17.26
C LEU A 23 -32.51 8.41 16.64
N LEU A 24 -32.04 9.67 16.77
CA LEU A 24 -30.67 10.07 16.44
C LEU A 24 -29.71 9.31 17.37
N LEU A 25 -29.36 8.09 16.98
CA LEU A 25 -28.17 7.43 17.47
C LEU A 25 -27.02 8.40 17.20
N LEU A 26 -26.40 8.90 18.26
CA LEU A 26 -25.05 9.45 18.21
C LEU A 26 -24.13 8.30 17.79
N ALA A 27 -24.14 7.98 16.50
CA ALA A 27 -23.10 7.19 15.89
C ALA A 27 -21.83 8.03 16.13
N PRO A 28 -20.81 7.50 16.84
CA PRO A 28 -19.53 8.18 16.87
C PRO A 28 -19.15 8.40 15.42
N LEU A 29 -18.87 9.66 15.05
CA LEU A 29 -18.19 9.95 13.80
C LEU A 29 -16.93 9.10 13.85
N THR A 30 -16.91 7.98 13.13
CA THR A 30 -15.71 7.19 12.99
C THR A 30 -14.75 8.11 12.27
N VAL A 31 -13.83 8.73 13.01
CA VAL A 31 -12.76 9.52 12.43
C VAL A 31 -12.05 8.57 11.48
N ALA A 32 -12.03 8.90 10.19
CA ALA A 32 -11.23 8.15 9.25
C ALA A 32 -9.80 8.14 9.80
N GLN A 33 -9.18 6.97 9.93
CA GLN A 33 -7.81 6.91 10.44
C GLN A 33 -6.93 7.82 9.57
N PRO A 34 -6.14 8.72 10.18
CA PRO A 34 -5.31 9.63 9.41
C PRO A 34 -4.32 8.81 8.58
N LEU A 35 -4.26 9.10 7.27
CA LEU A 35 -3.20 8.62 6.39
C LEU A 35 -1.91 9.38 6.71
N PRO A 36 -0.72 8.78 6.55
CA PRO A 36 -0.47 7.40 6.12
C PRO A 36 -0.78 6.34 7.19
N TRP A 37 -1.17 5.13 6.77
CA TRP A 37 -1.23 3.97 7.66
C TRP A 37 -0.39 2.80 7.12
N GLN A 38 0.18 2.05 8.05
CA GLN A 38 1.08 0.92 7.79
C GLN A 38 0.59 -0.37 8.44
N LEU A 39 0.86 -1.49 7.77
CA LEU A 39 0.79 -2.83 8.33
C LEU A 39 2.15 -3.48 8.22
N CYS A 40 2.76 -3.79 9.36
CA CYS A 40 3.99 -4.55 9.43
C CYS A 40 3.63 -5.98 9.88
N ASP A 41 3.78 -6.97 9.00
CA ASP A 41 3.46 -8.37 9.32
C ASP A 41 4.66 -9.01 10.03
N THR A 42 4.68 -8.92 11.35
CA THR A 42 5.74 -9.48 12.20
C THR A 42 5.77 -11.00 12.20
N THR A 43 4.70 -11.66 11.73
CA THR A 43 4.63 -13.12 11.65
C THR A 43 5.29 -13.67 10.38
N ALA A 44 5.51 -12.82 9.37
CA ALA A 44 6.21 -13.18 8.14
C ALA A 44 7.74 -13.35 8.33
N GLY A 45 8.25 -13.04 9.52
CA GLY A 45 9.67 -13.05 9.83
C GLY A 45 10.37 -11.74 9.48
N ASN A 46 11.65 -11.66 9.85
CA ASN A 46 12.51 -10.51 9.61
C ASN A 46 13.67 -10.86 8.68
N TYR A 47 13.98 -9.97 7.76
CA TYR A 47 15.23 -10.02 7.02
C TYR A 47 16.35 -9.32 7.81
N THR A 48 17.60 -9.63 7.51
CA THR A 48 18.76 -9.02 8.17
C THR A 48 19.29 -7.82 7.40
N GLU A 49 19.88 -6.86 8.12
CA GLU A 49 20.66 -5.77 7.53
C GLU A 49 21.74 -6.31 6.58
N GLY A 50 21.86 -5.73 5.39
CA GLY A 50 22.82 -6.13 4.36
C GLY A 50 22.44 -7.40 3.59
N SER A 51 21.30 -8.03 3.87
CA SER A 51 20.85 -9.23 3.15
C SER A 51 20.57 -8.98 1.67
N ALA A 52 20.63 -10.05 0.86
CA ALA A 52 20.18 -10.02 -0.53
C ALA A 52 18.70 -9.61 -0.63
N TYR A 53 17.86 -10.02 0.35
CA TYR A 53 16.48 -9.55 0.46
C TYR A 53 16.38 -8.02 0.58
N GLN A 54 17.19 -7.39 1.44
CA GLN A 54 17.22 -5.92 1.57
C GLN A 54 17.69 -5.25 0.27
N ALA A 55 18.68 -5.84 -0.42
CA ALA A 55 19.12 -5.34 -1.72
C ALA A 55 18.01 -5.42 -2.79
N ASN A 56 17.24 -6.51 -2.81
CA ASN A 56 16.11 -6.68 -3.73
C ASN A 56 14.97 -5.69 -3.45
N ILE A 57 14.72 -5.32 -2.19
CA ILE A 57 13.81 -4.22 -1.84
C ILE A 57 14.30 -2.90 -2.47
N ARG A 58 15.61 -2.59 -2.38
CA ARG A 58 16.17 -1.35 -2.94
C ARG A 58 16.05 -1.30 -4.46
N VAL A 59 16.24 -2.44 -5.15
CA VAL A 59 16.01 -2.55 -6.60
C VAL A 59 14.57 -2.16 -6.94
N LEU A 60 13.58 -2.74 -6.24
CA LEU A 60 12.18 -2.40 -6.46
C LEU A 60 11.89 -0.93 -6.12
N ALA A 61 12.38 -0.41 -5.00
CA ALA A 61 12.17 0.98 -4.59
C ALA A 61 12.67 2.01 -5.64
N SER A 62 13.73 1.68 -6.39
CA SER A 62 14.31 2.59 -7.39
C SER A 62 13.49 2.74 -8.69
N GLY A 63 12.82 1.67 -9.14
CA GLY A 63 12.16 1.62 -10.45
C GLY A 63 10.66 1.36 -10.41
N PHE A 64 10.19 0.64 -9.40
CA PHE A 64 8.81 0.17 -9.34
C PHE A 64 7.76 1.29 -9.23
N PRO A 65 8.00 2.42 -8.52
CA PRO A 65 7.06 3.54 -8.53
C PRO A 65 6.80 4.09 -9.94
N ARG A 66 7.82 4.12 -10.82
CA ARG A 66 7.64 4.53 -12.21
C ARG A 66 6.79 3.55 -12.99
N ASN A 67 6.96 2.24 -12.78
CA ASN A 67 6.16 1.20 -13.44
C ASN A 67 4.65 1.38 -13.16
N ALA A 68 4.29 1.70 -11.90
CA ALA A 68 2.90 1.99 -11.56
C ALA A 68 2.41 3.26 -12.26
N SER A 69 3.18 4.35 -12.20
CA SER A 69 2.79 5.63 -12.79
C SER A 69 2.70 5.65 -14.32
N ALA A 70 3.44 4.77 -15.01
CA ALA A 70 3.43 4.66 -16.46
C ALA A 70 2.25 3.83 -16.99
N SER A 71 1.58 3.07 -16.12
CA SER A 71 0.41 2.28 -16.46
C SER A 71 -0.83 3.17 -16.53
N PRO A 72 -1.69 3.05 -17.57
CA PRO A 72 -2.98 3.76 -17.62
C PRO A 72 -3.90 3.45 -16.42
N ALA A 73 -3.74 2.27 -15.82
CA ALA A 73 -4.49 1.86 -14.62
C ALA A 73 -3.85 2.36 -13.32
N LEU A 74 -2.71 3.06 -13.40
CA LEU A 74 -1.87 3.44 -12.27
C LEU A 74 -1.56 2.28 -11.32
N PHE A 75 -1.36 1.10 -11.91
CA PHE A 75 -1.14 -0.18 -11.24
C PHE A 75 0.08 -0.89 -11.81
N ALA A 76 0.87 -1.52 -10.94
CA ALA A 76 1.92 -2.45 -11.34
C ALA A 76 2.06 -3.61 -10.35
N LYS A 77 2.60 -4.72 -10.86
CA LYS A 77 3.10 -5.86 -10.09
C LYS A 77 4.51 -6.20 -10.57
N GLY A 78 5.38 -6.66 -9.69
CA GLY A 78 6.76 -6.94 -10.03
C GLY A 78 7.47 -7.75 -8.96
N SER A 79 8.73 -8.08 -9.22
CA SER A 79 9.59 -8.80 -8.29
C SER A 79 11.06 -8.50 -8.57
N ALA A 80 11.92 -8.71 -7.57
CA ALA A 80 13.36 -8.65 -7.70
C ALA A 80 14.03 -9.81 -6.97
N GLY A 81 15.13 -10.31 -7.51
CA GLY A 81 15.88 -11.44 -6.98
C GLY A 81 15.28 -12.82 -7.30
N THR A 82 15.86 -13.83 -6.69
CA THR A 82 15.50 -15.25 -6.83
C THR A 82 15.40 -15.91 -5.45
N ALA A 83 14.76 -17.07 -5.36
CA ALA A 83 14.66 -17.79 -4.07
C ALA A 83 16.06 -18.07 -3.47
N PRO A 84 16.23 -17.95 -2.14
CA PRO A 84 15.18 -17.66 -1.15
C PRO A 84 14.87 -16.15 -0.97
N ASP A 85 15.64 -15.25 -1.57
CA ASP A 85 15.60 -13.81 -1.32
C ASP A 85 14.69 -12.99 -2.25
N VAL A 86 13.82 -13.65 -3.01
CA VAL A 86 12.91 -12.97 -3.95
C VAL A 86 11.93 -12.06 -3.19
N VAL A 87 11.84 -10.82 -3.64
CA VAL A 87 10.89 -9.82 -3.15
C VAL A 87 9.83 -9.61 -4.22
N TYR A 88 8.56 -9.64 -3.83
CA TYR A 88 7.45 -9.27 -4.70
C TYR A 88 6.99 -7.86 -4.35
N ALA A 89 6.42 -7.14 -5.32
CA ALA A 89 5.77 -5.86 -5.09
C ALA A 89 4.50 -5.75 -5.92
N LEU A 90 3.52 -5.07 -5.32
CA LEU A 90 2.40 -4.50 -6.03
C LEU A 90 2.41 -2.99 -5.76
N ALA A 91 1.78 -2.20 -6.62
CA ALA A 91 1.50 -0.80 -6.36
C ALA A 91 0.25 -0.45 -7.14
N LEU A 92 -0.57 0.40 -6.56
CA LEU A 92 -1.74 0.96 -7.19
C LEU A 92 -1.88 2.38 -6.67
N CYS A 93 -2.36 3.29 -7.51
CA CYS A 93 -2.68 4.64 -7.10
C CYS A 93 -4.16 4.89 -7.35
N ARG A 94 -4.69 5.94 -6.73
CA ARG A 94 -6.05 6.41 -6.96
C ARG A 94 -6.21 6.81 -8.43
N GLY A 95 -7.21 6.27 -9.13
CA GLY A 95 -7.37 6.45 -10.58
C GLY A 95 -7.65 7.87 -11.07
N ASP A 96 -7.85 8.84 -10.18
CA ASP A 96 -8.05 10.27 -10.47
C ASP A 96 -6.78 11.11 -10.20
N THR A 97 -5.66 10.49 -9.80
CA THR A 97 -4.38 11.19 -9.61
C THR A 97 -3.56 11.21 -10.90
N ASN A 98 -2.56 12.10 -10.98
CA ASN A 98 -1.65 12.15 -12.11
C ASN A 98 -0.44 11.20 -11.92
N ALA A 99 0.26 10.88 -13.01
CA ALA A 99 1.39 9.96 -12.99
C ALA A 99 2.52 10.41 -12.03
N SER A 100 2.84 11.71 -11.99
CA SER A 100 3.87 12.22 -11.08
C SER A 100 3.52 12.04 -9.60
N SER A 101 2.28 12.31 -9.21
CA SER A 101 1.79 12.10 -7.84
C SER A 101 1.77 10.62 -7.48
N CYS A 102 1.41 9.74 -8.41
CA CYS A 102 1.49 8.29 -8.23
C CYS A 102 2.93 7.81 -8.01
N ALA A 103 3.87 8.26 -8.85
CA ALA A 103 5.29 7.90 -8.72
C ALA A 103 5.89 8.41 -7.40
N ALA A 104 5.61 9.66 -7.02
CA ALA A 104 6.10 10.25 -5.79
C ALA A 104 5.56 9.49 -4.57
N CYS A 105 4.27 9.18 -4.56
CA CYS A 105 3.66 8.42 -3.49
C CYS A 105 4.25 7.01 -3.36
N GLY A 106 4.43 6.30 -4.47
CA GLY A 106 5.05 4.97 -4.44
C GLY A 106 6.47 5.02 -3.87
N ALA A 107 7.26 6.05 -4.21
CA ALA A 107 8.59 6.24 -3.64
C ALA A 107 8.55 6.50 -2.12
N THR A 108 7.66 7.38 -1.67
CA THR A 108 7.44 7.64 -0.24
C THR A 108 6.98 6.39 0.50
N ALA A 109 6.08 5.59 -0.09
CA ALA A 109 5.61 4.33 0.49
C ALA A 109 6.78 3.34 0.72
N PHE A 110 7.71 3.20 -0.23
CA PHE A 110 8.92 2.37 -0.01
C PHE A 110 9.82 2.90 1.11
N GLN A 111 9.99 4.22 1.18
CA GLN A 111 10.78 4.85 2.25
C GLN A 111 10.14 4.62 3.62
N ASN A 112 8.84 4.90 3.74
CA ASN A 112 8.07 4.68 4.96
C ASN A 112 8.07 3.20 5.34
N ALA A 113 7.99 2.27 4.39
CA ALA A 113 8.09 0.83 4.66
C ALA A 113 9.40 0.46 5.35
N GLN A 114 10.52 1.00 4.85
CA GLN A 114 11.83 0.74 5.45
C GLN A 114 12.00 1.39 6.82
N GLN A 115 11.34 2.52 7.08
CA GLN A 115 11.43 3.25 8.36
C GLN A 115 10.47 2.70 9.43
N LEU A 116 9.20 2.54 9.09
CA LEU A 116 8.12 2.20 10.03
C LEU A 116 7.96 0.69 10.21
N CYS A 117 8.31 -0.11 9.20
CA CYS A 117 8.27 -1.57 9.23
C CYS A 117 9.65 -2.19 9.10
N ALA A 118 10.68 -1.53 9.66
CA ALA A 118 12.07 -1.96 9.57
C ALA A 118 12.23 -3.47 9.78
N PHE A 119 12.97 -4.10 8.87
CA PHE A 119 13.29 -5.54 8.84
C PHE A 119 12.13 -6.51 8.62
N ASN A 120 10.85 -6.08 8.63
CA ASN A 120 9.74 -6.98 8.35
C ASN A 120 9.79 -7.47 6.90
N MET A 121 9.67 -8.78 6.67
CA MET A 121 9.62 -9.35 5.32
C MET A 121 8.31 -9.05 4.58
N ARG A 122 7.30 -8.53 5.27
CA ARG A 122 6.07 -8.07 4.63
C ARG A 122 5.60 -6.78 5.29
N ALA A 123 5.39 -5.79 4.43
CA ALA A 123 4.81 -4.51 4.79
C ALA A 123 3.76 -4.09 3.77
N THR A 124 2.74 -3.38 4.22
CA THR A 124 1.76 -2.70 3.36
C THR A 124 1.64 -1.26 3.80
N MET A 125 1.71 -0.34 2.85
CA MET A 125 1.59 1.09 3.06
C MET A 125 0.38 1.64 2.33
N PHE A 126 -0.29 2.59 2.97
CA PHE A 126 -1.44 3.28 2.43
C PHE A 126 -1.27 4.77 2.67
N ASP A 127 -0.96 5.47 1.59
CA ASP A 127 -0.84 6.89 1.33
C ASP A 127 -2.12 7.51 0.73
N ASN A 128 -2.16 8.83 0.53
CA ASN A 128 -2.96 9.46 -0.50
C ASN A 128 -2.00 10.21 -1.45
N PRO A 129 -1.92 9.83 -2.74
CA PRO A 129 -2.93 9.09 -3.51
C PRO A 129 -2.67 7.58 -3.71
N CYS A 130 -1.71 6.97 -3.01
CA CYS A 130 -1.42 5.55 -3.10
C CYS A 130 -1.37 4.94 -1.70
#